data_AF-A0A2P5MQS7-F1
#
_entry.id   AF-A0A2P5MQS7-F1
#
_cell.length_a   1.000
_cell.length_b   1.000
_cell.length_c   1.000
_cell.angle_alpha   90.00
_cell.angle_beta   90.00
_cell.angle_gamma   90.00
#
_symmetry.space_group_name_H-M   'P 1'
#
loop_
_entity.id
_entity.type
_entity.pdbx_description
1 polymer ?
#
loop_
_entity_poly.entity_id
_entity_poly.type
_entity_poly.pdbx_seq_one_letter_code
_entity_poly.pdbx_strand_id
1 'polypeptide(L)'
;MSPSATKVHGPKLAELKAANASNTGEPVLGETMAQMWKTMDTMTSRMADITNRLSNCTTVMHHACGLIGWFDSSFVDIGAVTWGTSALDNNYNQQQANDTALAMHGVALESQAICEFQTVQGVSATPIIDIANTAGQKIYDAKTANWLGTVKPALINYSAGDKTNIENWYINNGYRVGLPENGSNTIGSWTGLGYYAIPSYGTFGIIGGGLKGGGGSEAVPLAQMQYLRTEMNYDIYLIPDDFPRTGCIAPLNTYNASTCIDVSYGAISACACWFPSAGSGAGGWGSAKSSGGSANGGGGSTAWGVPKEAGGGGAGSVVGSGFGGQPTSSEPIGLYTASYLLDATDITIGSAGFPYGLSFSRTYNSAMRNQWGPLGLGWRHNHMVNAGIDTIGLAGMGEQTTIGAAGTIVEAFVAYDLQTDLAKPFDKYITTALMNQWFIDNLSHNTVTIGTGFDSQTFVKLPDGTYANPALDAGTLTLAAGLFTYTSLTGVKLNFNSYGHIATMVDPAGVTVTYTYDSMARLSTVSNGLGRTLTLTYGANNFLSSVSDGTGRSVGYTIDSNGNLVTVTDPNSKNWTYEYDVPGRMTKLFKPANPTVAIVTNTYDSLGRIKEQ
;
A
#
# COMPACT_ATOMS: atom_id res chain seq x y z
N MET A 1 -1.38 0.45 -0.69
CA MET A 1 -0.54 1.63 -0.34
C MET A 1 -1.41 2.88 -0.23
N SER A 2 -1.11 3.76 0.74
CA SER A 2 -1.79 5.06 0.90
C SER A 2 -1.67 5.93 -0.37
N PRO A 3 -2.77 6.49 -0.91
CA PRO A 3 -2.72 7.35 -2.10
C PRO A 3 -1.76 8.54 -1.96
N SER A 4 -1.63 9.09 -0.75
CA SER A 4 -0.72 10.19 -0.44
C SER A 4 0.76 9.76 -0.50
N ALA A 5 1.07 8.58 0.04
CA ALA A 5 2.41 8.00 0.02
C ALA A 5 2.84 7.65 -1.41
N THR A 6 1.97 6.98 -2.16
CA THR A 6 2.22 6.59 -3.56
C THR A 6 2.41 7.82 -4.45
N LYS A 7 1.65 8.90 -4.23
CA LYS A 7 1.76 10.12 -5.05
C LYS A 7 3.10 10.84 -4.89
N VAL A 8 3.69 10.82 -3.70
CA VAL A 8 4.94 11.54 -3.40
C VAL A 8 6.17 10.68 -3.65
N HIS A 9 6.17 9.45 -3.13
CA HIS A 9 7.34 8.57 -3.12
C HIS A 9 7.34 7.57 -4.29
N GLY A 10 6.17 7.25 -4.86
CA GLY A 10 6.04 6.32 -5.98
C GLY A 10 6.80 6.76 -7.23
N PRO A 11 6.65 8.02 -7.71
CA PRO A 11 7.41 8.55 -8.84
C PRO A 11 8.92 8.49 -8.62
N LYS A 12 9.40 8.87 -7.42
CA LYS A 12 10.82 8.83 -7.07
C LYS A 12 11.37 7.41 -7.08
N LEU A 13 10.63 6.45 -6.51
CA LEU A 13 11.00 5.03 -6.54
C LEU A 13 11.09 4.51 -7.98
N ALA A 14 10.18 4.95 -8.85
CA ALA A 14 10.21 4.60 -10.28
C ALA A 14 11.41 5.22 -11.00
N GLU A 15 11.77 6.47 -10.70
CA GLU A 15 12.96 7.13 -11.23
C GLU A 15 14.25 6.44 -10.79
N LEU A 16 14.36 6.09 -9.51
CA LEU A 16 15.50 5.34 -8.96
C LEU A 16 15.65 3.97 -9.65
N LYS A 17 14.54 3.25 -9.83
CA LYS A 17 14.54 1.97 -10.57
C LYS A 17 14.94 2.15 -12.03
N ALA A 18 14.44 3.19 -12.70
CA ALA A 18 14.81 3.51 -14.09
C ALA A 18 16.30 3.88 -14.22
N ALA A 19 16.89 4.46 -13.17
CA ALA A 19 18.32 4.73 -13.07
C ALA A 19 19.16 3.52 -12.65
N ASN A 20 18.57 2.32 -12.53
CA ASN A 20 19.21 1.10 -12.02
C ASN A 20 19.83 1.27 -10.62
N ALA A 21 19.22 2.09 -9.76
CA ALA A 21 19.62 2.17 -8.36
C ALA A 21 19.46 0.81 -7.67
N SER A 22 20.38 0.46 -6.76
CA SER A 22 20.33 -0.80 -6.03
C SER A 22 19.06 -0.88 -5.17
N ASN A 23 18.36 -2.02 -5.21
CA ASN A 23 17.21 -2.28 -4.34
C ASN A 23 17.56 -2.29 -2.84
N THR A 24 18.83 -2.47 -2.51
CA THR A 24 19.36 -2.41 -1.14
C THR A 24 20.09 -1.10 -0.85
N GLY A 25 20.12 -0.16 -1.80
CA GLY A 25 20.74 1.15 -1.61
C GLY A 25 19.84 2.10 -0.82
N GLU A 26 20.47 3.00 -0.06
CA GLU A 26 19.78 4.00 0.78
C GLU A 26 18.65 4.75 0.03
N PRO A 27 18.79 5.21 -1.22
CA PRO A 27 17.72 5.96 -1.87
C PRO A 27 16.44 5.14 -2.09
N VAL A 28 16.58 3.86 -2.44
CA VAL A 28 15.44 2.97 -2.69
C VAL A 28 14.81 2.51 -1.38
N LEU A 29 15.64 2.18 -0.39
CA LEU A 29 15.18 1.79 0.94
C LEU A 29 14.48 2.95 1.65
N GLY A 30 15.08 4.15 1.66
CA GLY A 30 14.52 5.34 2.30
C GLY A 30 13.15 5.72 1.74
N GLU A 31 12.98 5.71 0.41
CA GLU A 31 11.69 5.98 -0.23
C GLU A 31 10.65 4.88 0.06
N THR A 32 11.08 3.61 0.18
CA THR A 32 10.20 2.49 0.55
C THR A 32 9.75 2.60 2.01
N MET A 33 10.67 2.89 2.92
CA MET A 33 10.41 3.07 4.35
C MET A 33 9.48 4.26 4.60
N ALA A 34 9.67 5.37 3.87
CA ALA A 34 8.78 6.52 3.95
C ALA A 34 7.34 6.18 3.51
N GLN A 35 7.18 5.37 2.46
CA GLN A 35 5.86 4.90 2.05
C GLN A 35 5.19 4.02 3.10
N MET A 36 5.95 3.11 3.72
CA MET A 36 5.46 2.22 4.75
C MET A 36 5.02 2.99 6.01
N TRP A 37 5.88 3.89 6.51
CA TRP A 37 5.54 4.77 7.62
C TRP A 37 4.28 5.57 7.34
N LYS A 38 4.21 6.22 6.17
CA LYS A 38 3.04 7.06 5.84
C LYS A 38 1.76 6.24 5.70
N THR A 39 1.86 4.99 5.27
CA THR A 39 0.72 4.08 5.20
C THR A 39 0.20 3.75 6.61
N MET A 40 1.09 3.36 7.54
CA MET A 40 0.74 3.09 8.94
C MET A 40 0.13 4.32 9.62
N ASP A 41 0.74 5.50 9.45
CA ASP A 41 0.28 6.78 9.98
C ASP A 41 -1.13 7.13 9.48
N THR A 42 -1.41 6.91 8.19
CA THR A 42 -2.72 7.19 7.60
C THR A 42 -3.79 6.26 8.16
N MET A 43 -3.49 4.96 8.30
CA MET A 43 -4.42 3.99 8.91
C MET A 43 -4.69 4.33 10.38
N THR A 44 -3.65 4.64 11.15
CA THR A 44 -3.78 4.99 12.58
C THR A 44 -4.55 6.29 12.77
N SER A 45 -4.29 7.30 11.94
CA SER A 45 -5.05 8.56 11.93
C SER A 45 -6.54 8.32 11.61
N ARG A 46 -6.83 7.42 10.67
CA ARG A 46 -8.22 7.05 10.33
C ARG A 46 -8.90 6.33 11.49
N MET A 47 -8.19 5.41 12.17
CA MET A 47 -8.73 4.71 13.33
C MET A 47 -8.98 5.67 14.49
N ALA A 48 -8.09 6.64 14.71
CA ALA A 48 -8.28 7.68 15.71
C ALA A 48 -9.51 8.53 15.40
N ASP A 49 -9.73 8.96 14.15
CA ASP A 49 -10.94 9.71 13.77
C ASP A 49 -12.23 8.92 14.08
N ILE A 50 -12.25 7.62 13.76
CA ILE A 50 -13.41 6.75 14.07
C ILE A 50 -13.61 6.65 15.58
N THR A 51 -12.56 6.30 16.33
CA THR A 51 -12.64 6.09 17.78
C THR A 51 -13.02 7.38 18.52
N ASN A 52 -12.42 8.52 18.15
CA ASN A 52 -12.73 9.85 18.68
C ASN A 52 -14.22 10.19 18.57
N ARG A 53 -14.84 9.86 17.43
CA ARG A 53 -16.26 10.12 17.19
C ARG A 53 -17.17 9.22 18.03
N LEU A 54 -16.70 8.02 18.38
CA LEU A 54 -17.41 7.08 19.25
C LEU A 54 -17.22 7.44 20.73
N SER A 55 -16.07 8.00 21.09
CA SER A 55 -15.66 8.28 22.45
C SER A 55 -15.77 9.76 22.83
N ASN A 56 -16.35 10.63 22.00
CA ASN A 56 -16.38 12.10 22.23
C ASN A 56 -15.01 12.67 22.65
N CYS A 57 -13.94 12.18 22.01
CA CYS A 57 -12.57 12.64 22.18
C CYS A 57 -12.08 13.37 20.93
N THR A 58 -10.93 14.02 21.06
CA THR A 58 -10.11 14.47 19.92
C THR A 58 -8.69 13.99 20.13
N THR A 59 -8.06 13.50 19.07
CA THR A 59 -6.68 12.99 19.08
C THR A 59 -5.86 13.75 18.05
N VAL A 60 -4.71 14.26 18.47
CA VAL A 60 -3.71 14.88 17.60
C VAL A 60 -2.54 13.90 17.44
N MET A 61 -2.26 13.50 16.21
CA MET A 61 -1.07 12.72 15.89
C MET A 61 0.16 13.63 15.87
N HIS A 62 1.08 13.40 16.79
CA HIS A 62 2.41 14.00 16.80
C HIS A 62 3.32 13.08 15.98
N HIS A 63 3.55 13.45 14.71
CA HIS A 63 4.38 12.68 13.78
C HIS A 63 5.86 12.74 14.19
N ALA A 64 6.27 11.89 15.13
CA ALA A 64 7.66 11.57 15.35
C ALA A 64 8.05 10.48 14.35
N CYS A 65 9.17 10.66 13.65
CA CYS A 65 9.70 9.64 12.77
C CYS A 65 10.50 8.62 13.60
N GLY A 66 10.05 7.37 13.62
CA GLY A 66 10.84 6.25 14.13
C GLY A 66 11.83 5.73 13.10
N LEU A 67 12.87 5.09 13.62
CA LEU A 67 13.76 4.24 12.83
C LEU A 67 13.00 2.98 12.45
N ILE A 68 12.63 2.83 11.18
CA ILE A 68 12.22 1.54 10.63
C ILE A 68 13.47 0.66 10.54
N GLY A 69 13.58 -0.33 11.41
CA GLY A 69 14.65 -1.34 11.34
C GLY A 69 14.25 -2.50 10.44
N TRP A 70 15.19 -2.98 9.61
CA TRP A 70 15.04 -4.23 8.84
C TRP A 70 16.25 -5.12 9.11
N PHE A 71 16.04 -6.34 9.61
CA PHE A 71 17.12 -7.32 9.78
C PHE A 71 16.64 -8.69 9.34
N ASP A 72 17.17 -9.18 8.21
CA ASP A 72 17.20 -10.55 7.69
C ASP A 72 15.88 -11.39 7.68
N SER A 73 14.76 -10.82 8.15
CA SER A 73 13.42 -11.38 8.32
C SER A 73 12.37 -10.24 8.33
N SER A 74 11.10 -10.54 8.01
CA SER A 74 10.00 -9.57 7.92
C SER A 74 9.53 -9.12 9.31
N PHE A 75 10.31 -8.26 9.95
CA PHE A 75 9.85 -7.51 11.11
C PHE A 75 10.20 -6.05 10.91
N VAL A 76 9.36 -5.19 11.46
CA VAL A 76 9.60 -3.75 11.53
C VAL A 76 9.17 -3.30 12.90
N ASP A 77 10.02 -2.50 13.55
CA ASP A 77 9.68 -1.68 14.71
C ASP A 77 9.50 -0.24 14.18
N ILE A 78 8.28 0.15 13.86
CA ILE A 78 7.93 1.52 13.47
C ILE A 78 7.84 2.33 14.76
N GLY A 79 9.00 2.73 15.28
CA GLY A 79 9.07 3.54 16.48
C GLY A 79 8.22 4.81 16.37
N ALA A 80 7.43 5.09 17.41
CA ALA A 80 6.93 6.43 17.73
C ALA A 80 5.94 7.09 16.74
N VAL A 81 4.76 6.51 16.54
CA VAL A 81 3.58 7.40 16.42
C VAL A 81 3.26 7.87 17.83
N THR A 82 3.50 9.14 18.11
CA THR A 82 3.08 9.77 19.36
C THR A 82 1.76 10.49 19.13
N TRP A 83 0.85 10.48 20.09
CA TRP A 83 -0.39 11.25 19.98
C TRP A 83 -0.82 11.81 21.32
N GLY A 84 -1.61 12.88 21.25
CA GLY A 84 -2.25 13.50 22.40
C GLY A 84 -3.76 13.44 22.24
N THR A 85 -4.44 12.80 23.18
CA THR A 85 -5.90 12.71 23.22
C THR A 85 -6.47 13.63 24.28
N SER A 86 -7.66 14.17 24.04
CA SER A 86 -8.43 14.92 25.04
C SER A 86 -9.91 14.60 24.90
N ALA A 87 -10.58 14.30 26.02
CA ALA A 87 -12.03 14.20 26.05
C ALA A 87 -12.67 15.59 25.94
N LEU A 88 -13.64 15.75 25.03
CA LEU A 88 -14.27 17.05 24.75
C LEU A 88 -15.21 17.52 25.89
N ASP A 89 -15.61 16.60 26.75
CA ASP A 89 -16.46 16.78 27.93
C ASP A 89 -15.69 16.70 29.26
N ASN A 90 -14.36 16.66 29.22
CA ASN A 90 -13.46 16.44 30.36
C ASN A 90 -13.65 15.11 31.10
N ASN A 91 -14.26 14.09 30.47
CA ASN A 91 -14.33 12.75 31.05
C ASN A 91 -12.99 11.99 30.87
N TYR A 92 -12.17 11.97 31.92
CA TYR A 92 -10.84 11.35 31.88
C TYR A 92 -10.87 9.82 31.71
N ASN A 93 -11.90 9.16 32.21
CA ASN A 93 -12.08 7.71 32.07
C ASN A 93 -12.30 7.30 30.60
N GLN A 94 -13.07 8.11 29.88
CA GLN A 94 -13.35 7.96 28.46
C GLN A 94 -12.12 8.26 27.59
N GLN A 95 -11.34 9.30 27.94
CA GLN A 95 -10.04 9.54 27.33
C GLN A 95 -9.12 8.30 27.49
N GLN A 96 -9.05 7.74 28.69
CA GLN A 96 -8.21 6.58 28.96
C GLN A 96 -8.62 5.33 28.16
N ALA A 97 -9.93 5.09 28.03
CA ALA A 97 -10.46 3.99 27.21
C ALA A 97 -10.12 4.19 25.73
N ASN A 98 -10.28 5.42 25.21
CA ASN A 98 -9.90 5.79 23.84
C ASN A 98 -8.40 5.57 23.60
N ASP A 99 -7.54 6.06 24.50
CA ASP A 99 -6.08 5.93 24.38
C ASP A 99 -5.60 4.49 24.43
N THR A 100 -6.26 3.66 25.24
CA THR A 100 -5.94 2.24 25.35
C THR A 100 -6.35 1.50 24.08
N ALA A 101 -7.58 1.71 23.59
CA ALA A 101 -8.05 1.10 22.36
C ALA A 101 -7.16 1.50 21.17
N LEU A 102 -6.89 2.80 21.01
CA LEU A 102 -6.07 3.33 19.93
C LEU A 102 -4.63 2.81 19.98
N ALA A 103 -4.04 2.64 21.17
CA ALA A 103 -2.71 2.03 21.30
C ALA A 103 -2.70 0.56 20.86
N MET A 104 -3.72 -0.22 21.23
CA MET A 104 -3.83 -1.61 20.77
C MET A 104 -4.04 -1.68 19.25
N HIS A 105 -4.80 -0.75 18.66
CA HIS A 105 -4.93 -0.64 17.21
C HIS A 105 -3.61 -0.28 16.55
N GLY A 106 -2.85 0.66 17.11
CA GLY A 106 -1.52 1.04 16.61
C GLY A 106 -0.57 -0.15 16.50
N VAL A 107 -0.51 -0.99 17.54
CA VAL A 107 0.29 -2.23 17.54
C VAL A 107 -0.15 -3.20 16.43
N ALA A 108 -1.47 -3.33 16.19
CA ALA A 108 -1.99 -4.20 15.14
C ALA A 108 -1.72 -3.62 13.73
N LEU A 109 -1.93 -2.31 13.55
CA LEU A 109 -1.77 -1.61 12.28
C LEU A 109 -0.31 -1.52 11.83
N GLU A 110 0.64 -1.57 12.76
CA GLU A 110 2.06 -1.70 12.47
C GLU A 110 2.35 -3.01 11.70
N SER A 111 1.87 -4.15 12.22
CA SER A 111 1.98 -5.43 11.51
C SER A 111 1.24 -5.42 10.17
N GLN A 112 0.09 -4.74 10.10
CA GLN A 112 -0.70 -4.66 8.87
C GLN A 112 0.00 -3.83 7.79
N ALA A 113 0.69 -2.76 8.17
CA ALA A 113 1.44 -1.94 7.21
C ALA A 113 2.51 -2.78 6.49
N ILE A 114 3.14 -3.74 7.17
CA ILE A 114 4.11 -4.66 6.56
C ILE A 114 3.44 -5.51 5.45
N CYS A 115 2.24 -6.02 5.69
CA CYS A 115 1.47 -6.82 4.74
C CYS A 115 1.08 -6.07 3.45
N GLU A 116 1.15 -4.74 3.42
CA GLU A 116 0.96 -3.94 2.20
C GLU A 116 2.21 -3.88 1.31
N PHE A 117 3.40 -4.10 1.89
CA PHE A 117 4.68 -4.02 1.17
C PHE A 117 5.34 -5.39 1.00
N GLN A 118 4.87 -6.41 1.71
CA GLN A 118 5.39 -7.77 1.69
C GLN A 118 4.27 -8.79 1.64
N THR A 119 4.60 -9.99 1.13
CA THR A 119 3.69 -11.14 1.11
C THR A 119 3.67 -11.92 2.44
N VAL A 120 4.44 -11.49 3.43
CA VAL A 120 4.57 -12.15 4.73
C VAL A 120 3.86 -11.31 5.80
N GLN A 121 3.21 -11.99 6.73
CA GLN A 121 2.56 -11.36 7.87
C GLN A 121 3.57 -10.59 8.73
N GLY A 122 3.22 -9.36 9.09
CA GLY A 122 4.00 -8.57 10.04
C GLY A 122 3.96 -9.14 11.46
N VAL A 123 5.04 -8.95 12.22
CA VAL A 123 5.15 -9.41 13.60
C VAL A 123 4.78 -8.27 14.55
N SER A 124 3.84 -8.51 15.46
CA SER A 124 3.52 -7.61 16.58
C SER A 124 2.97 -8.42 17.76
N ALA A 125 2.65 -7.78 18.89
CA ALA A 125 2.07 -8.49 20.03
C ALA A 125 0.69 -9.11 19.70
N THR A 126 -0.11 -8.44 18.87
CA THR A 126 -1.46 -8.87 18.46
C THR A 126 -1.50 -10.28 17.86
N PRO A 127 -0.78 -10.59 16.75
CA PRO A 127 -0.80 -11.92 16.15
C PRO A 127 -0.16 -12.98 17.03
N ILE A 128 0.80 -12.63 17.89
CA ILE A 128 1.42 -13.60 18.80
C ILE A 128 0.42 -14.07 19.86
N ILE A 129 -0.41 -13.16 20.39
CA ILE A 129 -1.49 -13.49 21.32
C ILE A 129 -2.51 -14.43 20.66
N ASP A 130 -2.89 -14.16 19.42
CA ASP A 130 -3.83 -15.01 18.67
C ASP A 130 -3.25 -16.40 18.35
N ILE A 131 -1.97 -16.48 17.95
CA ILE A 131 -1.27 -17.75 17.72
C ILE A 131 -1.20 -18.58 19.00
N ALA A 132 -0.85 -17.95 20.13
CA ALA A 132 -0.80 -18.63 21.41
C ALA A 132 -2.18 -19.17 21.81
N ASN A 133 -3.22 -18.35 21.66
CA ASN A 133 -4.60 -18.74 21.93
C ASN A 133 -5.07 -19.89 21.03
N THR A 134 -4.79 -19.82 19.73
CA THR A 134 -5.12 -20.86 18.74
C THR A 134 -4.39 -22.18 19.02
N ALA A 135 -3.16 -22.11 19.51
CA ALA A 135 -2.38 -23.27 19.94
C ALA A 135 -2.85 -23.86 21.30
N GLY A 136 -3.88 -23.28 21.93
CA GLY A 136 -4.39 -23.72 23.23
C GLY A 136 -3.45 -23.40 24.39
N GLN A 137 -2.51 -22.47 24.21
CA GLN A 137 -1.62 -22.03 25.28
C GLN A 137 -2.39 -21.19 26.29
N LYS A 138 -1.94 -21.22 27.55
CA LYS A 138 -2.42 -20.25 28.53
C LYS A 138 -1.86 -18.87 28.22
N ILE A 139 -2.67 -17.85 28.46
CA ILE A 139 -2.24 -16.46 28.51
C ILE A 139 -2.34 -16.00 29.96
N TYR A 140 -1.20 -15.76 30.60
CA TYR A 140 -1.11 -15.40 32.01
C TYR A 140 -1.37 -13.91 32.21
N ASP A 141 -2.21 -13.57 33.20
CA ASP A 141 -2.31 -12.23 33.79
C ASP A 141 -1.19 -12.06 34.83
N ALA A 142 0.01 -11.73 34.37
CA ALA A 142 1.19 -11.61 35.22
C ALA A 142 1.18 -10.29 35.99
N LYS A 143 1.41 -10.35 37.31
CA LYS A 143 1.45 -9.20 38.22
C LYS A 143 2.31 -9.51 39.43
N THR A 144 2.70 -8.48 40.19
CA THR A 144 3.61 -8.61 41.34
C THR A 144 3.19 -9.73 42.31
N ALA A 145 1.87 -9.87 42.55
CA ALA A 145 1.32 -10.84 43.48
C ALA A 145 1.47 -12.32 43.04
N ASN A 146 1.55 -12.62 41.75
CA ASN A 146 1.61 -14.00 41.23
C ASN A 146 2.87 -14.31 40.41
N TRP A 147 3.73 -13.32 40.17
CA TRP A 147 4.89 -13.45 39.30
C TRP A 147 5.85 -14.53 39.77
N LEU A 148 6.38 -14.41 40.99
CA LEU A 148 7.39 -15.35 41.51
C LEU A 148 6.82 -16.75 41.81
N GLY A 149 5.59 -16.81 42.31
CA GLY A 149 4.99 -18.05 42.79
C GLY A 149 4.28 -18.89 41.73
N THR A 150 3.83 -18.29 40.63
CA THR A 150 2.97 -18.98 39.65
C THR A 150 3.44 -18.75 38.22
N VAL A 151 3.57 -17.50 37.79
CA VAL A 151 3.78 -17.19 36.37
C VAL A 151 5.21 -17.47 35.93
N LYS A 152 6.21 -16.85 36.55
CA LYS A 152 7.63 -16.95 36.15
C LYS A 152 8.16 -18.39 36.06
N PRO A 153 7.79 -19.32 36.98
CA PRO A 153 8.18 -20.72 36.88
C PRO A 153 7.46 -21.49 35.76
N ALA A 154 6.23 -21.08 35.40
CA ALA A 154 5.42 -21.76 34.38
C ALA A 154 5.76 -21.36 32.95
N LEU A 155 6.48 -20.25 32.75
CA LEU A 155 6.90 -19.76 31.43
C LEU A 155 7.93 -20.70 30.75
N ILE A 156 7.60 -21.15 29.54
CA ILE A 156 8.35 -22.10 28.70
C ILE A 156 9.06 -21.34 27.57
N ASN A 157 10.31 -21.71 27.24
CA ASN A 157 11.12 -21.10 26.17
C ASN A 157 11.38 -19.58 26.29
N TYR A 158 11.18 -19.00 27.46
CA TYR A 158 11.68 -17.66 27.79
C TYR A 158 13.11 -17.77 28.31
N SER A 159 14.04 -16.97 27.79
CA SER A 159 15.39 -16.92 28.33
C SER A 159 15.39 -16.32 29.76
N ALA A 160 16.44 -16.58 30.53
CA ALA A 160 16.61 -15.96 31.85
C ALA A 160 16.63 -14.42 31.75
N GLY A 161 17.20 -13.89 30.66
CA GLY A 161 17.21 -12.46 30.35
C GLY A 161 15.80 -11.90 30.11
N ASP A 162 14.98 -12.59 29.33
CA ASP A 162 13.59 -12.15 29.04
C ASP A 162 12.77 -12.07 30.32
N LYS A 163 12.83 -13.12 31.16
CA LYS A 163 12.13 -13.14 32.46
C LYS A 163 12.60 -11.99 33.36
N THR A 164 13.90 -11.70 33.37
CA THR A 164 14.48 -10.60 34.17
C THR A 164 14.05 -9.23 33.65
N ASN A 165 14.02 -9.04 32.33
CA ASN A 165 13.57 -7.79 31.71
C ASN A 165 12.10 -7.52 32.02
N ILE A 166 11.22 -8.52 31.82
CA ILE A 166 9.79 -8.39 32.13
C ILE A 166 9.58 -8.02 33.60
N GLU A 167 10.32 -8.65 34.51
CA GLU A 167 10.23 -8.36 35.94
C GLU A 167 10.66 -6.93 36.27
N ASN A 168 11.85 -6.53 35.80
CA ASN A 168 12.43 -5.24 36.13
C ASN A 168 11.68 -4.06 35.48
N TRP A 169 11.19 -4.24 34.25
CA TRP A 169 10.60 -3.15 33.48
C TRP A 169 9.10 -2.99 33.76
N TYR A 170 8.39 -4.08 34.06
CA TYR A 170 6.93 -4.03 34.19
C TYR A 170 6.45 -4.48 35.58
N ILE A 171 6.76 -5.71 35.99
CA ILE A 171 6.18 -6.29 37.22
C ILE A 171 6.59 -5.51 38.47
N ASN A 172 7.86 -5.09 38.56
CA ASN A 172 8.37 -4.30 39.69
C ASN A 172 7.85 -2.86 39.68
N ASN A 173 7.41 -2.35 38.52
CA ASN A 173 6.77 -1.04 38.38
C ASN A 173 5.24 -1.13 38.57
N GLY A 174 4.71 -2.28 38.97
CA GLY A 174 3.28 -2.47 39.26
C GLY A 174 2.40 -2.69 38.02
N TYR A 175 3.01 -2.94 36.86
CA TYR A 175 2.25 -3.20 35.63
C TYR A 175 1.72 -4.63 35.64
N ARG A 176 0.65 -4.86 34.90
CA ARG A 176 0.20 -6.20 34.53
C ARG A 176 0.78 -6.57 33.18
N VAL A 177 1.04 -7.84 32.91
CA VAL A 177 1.56 -8.28 31.62
C VAL A 177 0.80 -9.51 31.14
N GLY A 178 0.20 -9.41 29.96
CA GLY A 178 -0.47 -10.52 29.29
C GLY A 178 0.51 -11.38 28.53
N LEU A 179 0.93 -12.50 29.12
CA LEU A 179 2.04 -13.33 28.63
C LEU A 179 1.57 -14.70 28.15
N PRO A 180 1.83 -15.09 26.90
CA PRO A 180 1.74 -16.49 26.47
C PRO A 180 2.58 -17.43 27.35
N GLU A 181 2.14 -18.68 27.49
CA GLU A 181 2.90 -19.71 28.21
C GLU A 181 4.23 -20.04 27.53
N ASN A 182 4.24 -20.06 26.20
CA ASN A 182 5.44 -20.31 25.39
C ASN A 182 5.97 -18.99 24.80
N GLY A 183 7.24 -18.68 25.08
CA GLY A 183 7.96 -17.51 24.57
C GLY A 183 8.61 -17.71 23.20
N SER A 184 8.24 -18.78 22.49
CA SER A 184 8.77 -19.14 21.18
C SER A 184 7.62 -19.48 20.24
N ASN A 185 6.92 -18.43 19.78
CA ASN A 185 5.86 -18.50 18.77
C ASN A 185 6.40 -18.05 17.42
N THR A 186 5.93 -18.69 16.35
CA THR A 186 6.48 -18.51 15.00
C THR A 186 5.48 -17.80 14.09
N ILE A 187 5.95 -16.78 13.37
CA ILE A 187 5.24 -16.10 12.28
C ILE A 187 6.18 -16.11 11.07
N GLY A 188 5.80 -16.83 10.01
CA GLY A 188 6.68 -17.02 8.85
C GLY A 188 8.03 -17.64 9.25
N SER A 189 9.13 -16.95 8.94
CA SER A 189 10.48 -17.35 9.35
C SER A 189 10.92 -16.80 10.71
N TRP A 190 10.17 -15.86 11.29
CA TRP A 190 10.49 -15.26 12.58
C TRP A 190 9.96 -16.13 13.72
N THR A 191 10.73 -16.24 14.80
CA THR A 191 10.31 -16.94 16.03
C THR A 191 10.75 -16.15 17.24
N GLY A 192 9.83 -15.92 18.18
CA GLY A 192 10.11 -15.15 19.39
C GLY A 192 8.91 -15.05 20.32
N LEU A 193 8.93 -14.02 21.16
CA LEU A 193 7.88 -13.74 22.15
C LEU A 193 7.19 -12.42 21.84
N GLY A 194 5.94 -12.30 22.27
CA GLY A 194 5.15 -11.09 22.17
C GLY A 194 4.13 -11.03 23.30
N TYR A 195 3.91 -9.83 23.84
CA TYR A 195 3.02 -9.64 24.99
C TYR A 195 2.53 -8.20 25.09
N TYR A 196 1.45 -8.01 25.85
CA TYR A 196 0.98 -6.69 26.22
C TYR A 196 1.41 -6.34 27.64
N ALA A 197 2.09 -5.20 27.82
CA ALA A 197 2.30 -4.60 29.13
C ALA A 197 1.22 -3.55 29.39
N ILE A 198 0.56 -3.68 30.54
CA ILE A 198 -0.68 -3.00 30.90
C ILE A 198 -0.39 -2.15 32.16
N PRO A 199 0.02 -0.89 32.00
CA PRO A 199 0.13 0.08 33.09
C PRO A 199 -1.25 0.47 33.65
N SER A 200 -1.23 1.35 34.67
CA SER A 200 -2.43 2.02 35.16
C SER A 200 -3.15 2.82 34.08
N TYR A 201 -2.46 3.32 33.04
CA TYR A 201 -3.04 4.11 31.93
C TYR A 201 -2.38 3.75 30.59
N GLY A 202 -3.17 3.41 29.57
CA GLY A 202 -2.68 2.99 28.26
C GLY A 202 -2.24 1.52 28.21
N THR A 203 -1.48 1.17 27.19
CA THR A 203 -0.93 -0.18 26.99
C THR A 203 0.23 -0.17 26.01
N PHE A 204 1.11 -1.16 26.14
CA PHE A 204 2.23 -1.39 25.24
C PHE A 204 2.17 -2.78 24.64
N GLY A 205 2.32 -2.90 23.33
CA GLY A 205 2.60 -4.16 22.65
C GLY A 205 4.10 -4.32 22.49
N ILE A 206 4.67 -5.41 23.00
CA ILE A 206 6.11 -5.67 22.99
C ILE A 206 6.39 -6.96 22.25
N ILE A 207 7.48 -6.98 21.47
CA ILE A 207 8.04 -8.18 20.85
C ILE A 207 9.51 -8.38 21.27
N GLY A 208 9.95 -9.63 21.37
CA GLY A 208 11.28 -10.02 21.81
C GLY A 208 11.75 -11.37 21.22
N GLY A 209 12.97 -11.80 21.55
CA GLY A 209 13.50 -13.11 21.12
C GLY A 209 14.41 -13.09 19.89
N GLY A 210 15.31 -12.09 19.80
CA GLY A 210 16.29 -11.94 18.71
C GLY A 210 16.29 -10.53 18.11
N LEU A 211 15.12 -9.91 18.15
CA LEU A 211 14.86 -8.53 17.77
C LEU A 211 13.97 -7.93 18.87
N LYS A 212 14.09 -6.62 19.13
CA LYS A 212 13.33 -5.92 20.17
C LYS A 212 12.58 -4.77 19.51
N GLY A 213 11.29 -4.65 19.81
CA GLY A 213 10.44 -3.58 19.32
C GLY A 213 9.15 -3.48 20.12
N GLY A 214 8.38 -2.42 19.90
CA GLY A 214 7.10 -2.23 20.55
C GLY A 214 6.57 -0.79 20.54
N GLY A 215 5.25 -0.67 20.58
CA GLY A 215 4.53 0.61 20.60
C GLY A 215 3.56 0.69 21.78
N GLY A 216 3.23 1.89 22.23
CA GLY A 216 2.22 2.10 23.27
C GLY A 216 1.92 3.56 23.57
N SER A 217 0.91 3.77 24.41
CA SER A 217 0.49 5.10 24.90
C SER A 217 0.60 5.18 26.42
N GLU A 218 0.97 6.35 26.93
CA GLU A 218 0.88 6.70 28.35
C GLU A 218 0.06 7.99 28.51
N ALA A 219 -0.84 8.03 29.48
CA ALA A 219 -1.60 9.24 29.76
C ALA A 219 -0.74 10.23 30.56
N VAL A 220 -0.52 11.43 30.01
CA VAL A 220 0.15 12.54 30.71
C VAL A 220 -0.92 13.46 31.33
N PRO A 221 -0.87 13.78 32.64
CA PRO A 221 -1.77 14.75 33.26
C PRO A 221 -1.74 16.12 32.55
N LEU A 222 -2.85 16.86 32.56
CA LEU A 222 -2.97 18.18 31.91
C LEU A 222 -1.87 19.17 32.36
N ALA A 223 -1.47 19.11 33.64
CA ALA A 223 -0.36 19.91 34.18
C ALA A 223 1.00 19.55 33.57
N GLN A 224 1.24 18.27 33.27
CA GLN A 224 2.44 17.81 32.57
C GLN A 224 2.38 18.16 31.06
N MET A 225 1.21 18.10 30.42
CA MET A 225 1.02 18.59 29.04
C MET A 225 1.25 20.09 28.89
N GLN A 226 0.90 20.90 29.90
CA GLN A 226 1.19 22.34 29.91
C GLN A 226 2.70 22.60 30.10
N TYR A 227 3.37 21.84 30.95
CA TYR A 227 4.82 21.90 31.16
C TYR A 227 5.63 21.47 29.92
N LEU A 228 5.22 20.38 29.26
CA LEU A 228 5.81 19.90 28.00
C LEU A 228 5.68 20.93 26.86
N ARG A 229 4.57 21.68 26.82
CA ARG A 229 4.37 22.78 25.86
C ARG A 229 5.21 24.03 26.13
N THR A 230 5.67 24.24 27.37
CA THR A 230 6.38 25.46 27.77
C THR A 230 7.89 25.30 27.91
N GLU A 231 8.41 24.10 28.20
CA GLU A 231 9.86 23.88 28.37
C GLU A 231 10.53 23.03 27.27
N MET A 232 9.76 22.27 26.45
CA MET A 232 10.31 21.50 25.34
C MET A 232 9.76 22.00 23.99
N ASN A 233 10.37 23.08 23.47
CA ASN A 233 10.19 23.48 22.07
C ASN A 233 10.78 22.40 21.13
N TYR A 234 9.99 21.41 20.72
CA TYR A 234 10.40 20.50 19.65
C TYR A 234 10.05 21.09 18.27
N ASP A 235 11.06 21.71 17.65
CA ASP A 235 11.30 21.55 16.20
C ASP A 235 12.17 20.30 16.02
N ILE A 236 11.68 19.31 15.27
CA ILE A 236 12.32 17.99 15.09
C ILE A 236 13.52 18.14 14.14
N TYR A 237 14.74 17.98 14.66
CA TYR A 237 15.98 17.86 13.87
C TYR A 237 16.39 16.39 13.72
N LEU A 238 16.55 15.95 12.46
CA LEU A 238 17.21 14.70 12.06
C LEU A 238 18.71 14.79 12.35
N ILE A 239 19.32 13.76 12.93
CA ILE A 239 20.79 13.56 12.85
C ILE A 239 21.09 12.11 12.45
N PRO A 240 21.96 11.91 11.45
CA PRO A 240 22.29 10.61 10.86
C PRO A 240 23.40 9.85 11.60
N ASP A 241 23.32 8.53 11.40
CA ASP A 241 24.34 7.49 11.29
C ASP A 241 25.28 7.10 12.47
N ASP A 242 25.19 5.80 12.75
CA ASP A 242 26.19 4.88 13.32
C ASP A 242 26.55 4.94 14.80
N PHE A 243 25.76 4.19 15.57
CA PHE A 243 26.27 3.27 16.59
C PHE A 243 27.22 2.24 15.94
N PRO A 244 28.28 1.72 16.61
CA PRO A 244 28.30 1.53 18.07
C PRO A 244 29.60 1.97 18.78
N ARG A 245 29.52 2.30 20.09
CA ARG A 245 30.35 1.60 21.10
C ARG A 245 30.04 1.85 22.57
N THR A 246 30.26 0.73 23.27
CA THR A 246 30.26 0.42 24.69
C THR A 246 31.37 1.11 25.49
N GLY A 247 30.95 1.77 26.58
CA GLY A 247 31.79 2.21 27.69
C GLY A 247 31.16 3.32 28.56
N CYS A 248 30.52 4.38 28.06
CA CYS A 248 30.69 5.05 26.77
C CYS A 248 32.03 5.80 26.72
N ILE A 249 33.14 5.11 26.96
CA ILE A 249 34.47 5.50 26.48
C ILE A 249 35.09 4.27 25.82
N ALA A 250 35.35 4.48 24.54
CA ALA A 250 36.26 3.78 23.68
C ALA A 250 37.69 3.68 24.25
N PRO A 251 38.49 2.76 23.73
CA PRO A 251 39.66 3.20 23.00
C PRO A 251 39.48 2.93 21.51
N LEU A 252 39.49 4.01 20.73
CA LEU A 252 40.67 4.36 19.94
C LEU A 252 40.75 5.90 19.84
N ASN A 253 41.45 6.43 20.84
CA ASN A 253 42.42 7.52 20.80
C ASN A 253 41.98 8.93 20.36
N THR A 254 42.13 9.83 21.34
CA THR A 254 42.41 11.27 21.25
C THR A 254 41.33 12.15 20.59
N TYR A 255 40.51 12.83 21.41
CA TYR A 255 40.44 14.31 21.50
C TYR A 255 39.55 14.74 22.68
N ASN A 256 39.79 15.96 23.17
CA ASN A 256 39.61 16.49 24.53
C ASN A 256 38.16 16.55 25.10
N ALA A 257 38.03 16.27 26.40
CA ALA A 257 36.80 16.19 27.19
C ALA A 257 36.55 17.48 28.00
N SER A 258 35.41 18.17 27.81
CA SER A 258 34.97 19.21 28.76
C SER A 258 33.49 19.69 28.72
N THR A 259 32.50 18.96 28.18
CA THR A 259 31.08 19.44 28.23
C THR A 259 30.00 18.34 28.26
N CYS A 260 29.98 17.48 29.29
CA CYS A 260 28.78 16.71 29.66
C CYS A 260 28.34 17.14 31.06
N ILE A 261 27.03 17.32 31.28
CA ILE A 261 26.48 17.55 32.63
C ILE A 261 25.52 16.42 33.00
N ASP A 262 25.55 16.08 34.28
CA ASP A 262 24.77 15.03 34.90
C ASP A 262 23.35 15.53 35.18
N VAL A 263 22.32 14.82 34.73
CA VAL A 263 20.91 15.15 35.03
C VAL A 263 20.35 14.04 35.89
N SER A 264 20.37 14.26 37.21
CA SER A 264 19.81 13.33 38.19
C SER A 264 18.37 13.74 38.54
N TYR A 265 17.41 12.82 38.35
CA TYR A 265 16.04 12.93 38.91
C TYR A 265 15.68 11.62 39.62
N GLY A 266 15.88 11.57 40.94
CA GLY A 266 15.56 10.40 41.75
C GLY A 266 16.41 9.16 41.40
N ALA A 267 15.82 7.96 41.45
CA ALA A 267 16.54 6.69 41.22
C ALA A 267 16.89 6.40 39.74
N ILE A 268 16.71 7.38 38.85
CA ILE A 268 17.06 7.30 37.44
C ILE A 268 18.19 8.30 37.19
N SER A 269 19.35 7.79 36.77
CA SER A 269 20.48 8.60 36.29
C SER A 269 20.53 8.49 34.77
N ALA A 270 20.45 9.60 34.05
CA ALA A 270 20.63 9.67 32.61
C ALA A 270 21.68 10.74 32.25
N CYS A 271 22.64 10.40 31.39
CA CYS A 271 23.63 11.36 30.89
C CYS A 271 23.08 12.06 29.64
N ALA A 272 23.07 13.39 29.66
CA ALA A 272 22.82 14.22 28.48
C ALA A 272 24.14 14.85 28.01
N CYS A 273 24.52 14.63 26.74
CA CYS A 273 25.64 15.32 26.12
C CYS A 273 25.15 16.04 24.85
N TRP A 274 25.67 17.25 24.63
CA TRP A 274 25.25 18.19 23.59
C TRP A 274 26.28 18.24 22.45
N PHE A 275 25.82 18.37 21.20
CA PHE A 275 26.69 18.62 20.04
C PHE A 275 26.18 19.84 19.24
N PRO A 276 27.01 20.90 19.07
CA PRO A 276 26.77 21.94 18.08
C PRO A 276 27.52 21.66 16.76
N SER A 277 26.87 22.06 15.67
CA SER A 277 27.31 21.99 14.28
C SER A 277 28.73 22.51 14.00
N ALA A 278 29.38 21.94 12.98
CA ALA A 278 30.61 22.47 12.39
C ALA A 278 30.43 23.92 11.89
N GLY A 279 31.20 24.87 12.43
CA GLY A 279 31.55 26.14 11.78
C GLY A 279 32.99 26.04 11.28
N SER A 280 33.39 26.49 10.10
CA SER A 280 33.19 27.77 9.41
C SER A 280 33.75 27.56 7.97
N GLY A 281 33.39 28.24 6.89
CA GLY A 281 32.60 29.43 6.59
C GLY A 281 32.82 29.74 5.09
N ALA A 282 31.87 30.48 4.51
CA ALA A 282 31.90 31.17 3.19
C ALA A 282 31.53 30.39 1.91
N GLY A 283 30.33 30.71 1.36
CA GLY A 283 30.16 31.00 -0.07
C GLY A 283 28.86 30.56 -0.78
N GLY A 284 27.81 31.42 -0.78
CA GLY A 284 26.85 31.62 -1.92
C GLY A 284 25.76 30.56 -2.19
N TRP A 285 24.48 30.71 -1.76
CA TRP A 285 23.33 31.45 -2.38
C TRP A 285 22.88 30.96 -3.78
N GLY A 286 21.59 30.79 -4.11
CA GLY A 286 20.29 31.17 -3.50
C GLY A 286 19.15 30.39 -4.19
N SER A 287 17.84 30.63 -4.08
CA SER A 287 16.95 31.42 -3.22
C SER A 287 15.53 31.21 -3.79
N ALA A 288 14.51 30.99 -2.96
CA ALA A 288 13.10 31.23 -3.33
C ALA A 288 12.50 32.20 -2.31
N LYS A 289 12.13 33.38 -2.81
CA LYS A 289 11.58 34.51 -2.04
C LYS A 289 10.22 34.18 -1.45
N SER A 290 9.99 34.69 -0.25
CA SER A 290 8.66 34.99 0.29
C SER A 290 8.05 36.21 -0.41
N SER A 291 6.73 36.21 -0.51
CA SER A 291 5.94 37.45 -0.46
C SER A 291 4.56 37.12 0.09
N GLY A 292 4.26 37.62 1.29
CA GLY A 292 2.90 37.77 1.76
C GLY A 292 2.21 38.96 1.08
N GLY A 293 0.91 38.85 0.88
CA GLY A 293 0.01 39.90 0.44
C GLY A 293 -1.43 39.49 0.72
N SER A 294 -2.09 40.24 1.61
CA SER A 294 -3.46 40.02 2.09
C SER A 294 -4.51 40.52 1.08
N ALA A 295 -5.66 39.82 0.94
CA ALA A 295 -7.02 40.40 0.88
C ALA A 295 -8.09 39.41 0.37
N ASN A 296 -9.16 39.29 1.16
CA ASN A 296 -10.59 39.04 0.87
C ASN A 296 -11.09 38.65 -0.53
N GLY A 297 -12.10 37.77 -0.53
CA GLY A 297 -13.22 37.83 -1.48
C GLY A 297 -13.81 36.45 -1.80
N GLY A 298 -15.00 36.16 -1.26
CA GLY A 298 -15.73 34.92 -1.55
C GLY A 298 -16.49 34.95 -2.87
N GLY A 299 -17.14 33.81 -3.16
CA GLY A 299 -18.29 33.75 -4.05
C GLY A 299 -18.21 32.69 -5.15
N GLY A 300 -19.21 31.82 -5.18
CA GLY A 300 -19.88 31.51 -6.44
C GLY A 300 -19.56 30.16 -7.07
N SER A 301 -20.27 29.13 -6.62
CA SER A 301 -20.72 28.05 -7.48
C SER A 301 -21.48 28.60 -8.70
N THR A 302 -21.14 28.17 -9.91
CA THR A 302 -22.11 28.03 -11.00
C THR A 302 -21.76 26.84 -11.88
N ALA A 303 -22.73 25.94 -11.98
CA ALA A 303 -22.81 24.86 -12.96
C ALA A 303 -23.17 25.42 -14.33
N TRP A 304 -22.47 24.99 -15.39
CA TRP A 304 -22.87 24.98 -16.81
C TRP A 304 -21.86 24.06 -17.51
N GLY A 305 -22.15 23.12 -18.40
CA GLY A 305 -23.31 22.79 -19.20
C GLY A 305 -22.76 21.79 -20.22
N VAL A 306 -23.45 20.66 -20.42
CA VAL A 306 -23.02 19.57 -21.29
C VAL A 306 -23.10 20.00 -22.76
N PRO A 307 -22.03 19.88 -23.58
CA PRO A 307 -22.18 19.79 -25.02
C PRO A 307 -22.19 18.32 -25.45
N LYS A 308 -23.22 18.04 -26.24
CA LYS A 308 -23.55 16.82 -26.95
C LYS A 308 -22.67 16.71 -28.21
N GLU A 309 -22.62 15.50 -28.77
CA GLU A 309 -22.23 15.14 -30.17
C GLU A 309 -20.72 14.87 -30.37
N ALA A 310 -20.25 13.93 -31.19
CA ALA A 310 -20.85 12.84 -31.97
C ALA A 310 -19.71 11.90 -32.46
N GLY A 311 -20.01 10.60 -32.56
CA GLY A 311 -19.59 9.70 -33.64
C GLY A 311 -18.10 9.38 -33.85
N GLY A 312 -17.73 8.13 -33.52
CA GLY A 312 -16.49 7.53 -34.03
C GLY A 312 -16.21 6.11 -33.51
N GLY A 313 -16.96 5.12 -34.00
CA GLY A 313 -16.60 3.68 -34.05
C GLY A 313 -15.91 3.06 -32.84
N GLY A 314 -16.71 2.56 -31.89
CA GLY A 314 -16.21 1.87 -30.70
C GLY A 314 -15.28 0.68 -31.01
N ALA A 315 -14.11 0.71 -30.39
CA ALA A 315 -13.31 -0.48 -30.17
C ALA A 315 -14.07 -1.34 -29.13
N GLY A 316 -14.44 -2.57 -29.52
CA GLY A 316 -15.07 -3.52 -28.62
C GLY A 316 -14.10 -3.89 -27.50
N SER A 317 -14.22 -3.21 -26.36
CA SER A 317 -13.71 -3.70 -25.08
C SER A 317 -14.39 -5.04 -24.75
N VAL A 318 -13.67 -5.93 -24.05
CA VAL A 318 -14.21 -7.20 -23.56
C VAL A 318 -15.43 -6.98 -22.64
N VAL A 319 -15.65 -5.75 -22.18
CA VAL A 319 -16.80 -5.34 -21.38
C VAL A 319 -17.57 -4.23 -22.10
N GLY A 320 -18.82 -4.53 -22.50
CA GLY A 320 -19.77 -3.51 -22.94
C GLY A 320 -20.14 -2.59 -21.78
N SER A 321 -19.74 -1.32 -21.89
CA SER A 321 -20.10 -0.15 -21.06
C SER A 321 -19.91 -0.30 -19.54
N GLY A 322 -18.83 0.31 -19.01
CA GLY A 322 -18.65 0.49 -17.55
C GLY A 322 -17.30 1.05 -17.10
N PHE A 323 -16.22 0.81 -17.86
CA PHE A 323 -14.89 1.31 -17.53
C PHE A 323 -14.58 2.53 -18.40
N GLY A 324 -14.68 3.73 -17.81
CA GLY A 324 -14.57 4.99 -18.52
C GLY A 324 -13.16 5.21 -19.07
N GLY A 325 -12.96 4.95 -20.36
CA GLY A 325 -11.76 5.41 -21.07
C GLY A 325 -11.59 6.92 -20.91
N GLN A 326 -10.35 7.37 -20.74
CA GLN A 326 -10.03 8.79 -20.53
C GLN A 326 -10.54 9.61 -21.72
N PRO A 327 -11.38 10.64 -21.51
CA PRO A 327 -11.80 11.55 -22.56
C PRO A 327 -10.59 12.14 -23.29
N THR A 328 -10.60 12.02 -24.62
CA THR A 328 -9.56 12.57 -25.51
C THR A 328 -10.02 13.88 -26.13
N SER A 329 -9.07 14.71 -26.56
CA SER A 329 -9.39 15.81 -27.48
C SER A 329 -9.63 15.27 -28.90
N SER A 330 -9.77 16.18 -29.89
CA SER A 330 -9.79 15.83 -31.31
C SER A 330 -8.47 15.25 -31.80
N GLU A 331 -7.38 15.61 -31.11
CA GLU A 331 -6.10 14.91 -31.18
C GLU A 331 -6.09 13.81 -30.14
N PRO A 332 -5.31 12.73 -30.30
CA PRO A 332 -5.35 11.61 -29.37
C PRO A 332 -4.52 11.95 -28.10
N ILE A 333 -4.93 13.01 -27.40
CA ILE A 333 -4.36 13.56 -26.17
C ILE A 333 -5.43 13.47 -25.09
N GLY A 334 -5.09 12.84 -23.96
CA GLY A 334 -6.00 12.74 -22.81
C GLY A 334 -6.28 14.12 -22.22
N LEU A 335 -7.55 14.49 -22.06
CA LEU A 335 -7.96 15.81 -21.55
C LEU A 335 -7.58 16.05 -20.08
N TYR A 336 -7.42 14.97 -19.30
CA TYR A 336 -7.06 15.05 -17.87
C TYR A 336 -5.57 14.92 -17.64
N THR A 337 -4.92 14.03 -18.37
CA THR A 337 -3.51 13.67 -18.17
C THR A 337 -2.57 14.45 -19.08
N ALA A 338 -3.10 15.03 -20.17
CA ALA A 338 -2.32 15.55 -21.30
C ALA A 338 -1.30 14.52 -21.83
N SER A 339 -1.59 13.22 -21.70
CA SER A 339 -0.77 12.14 -22.24
C SER A 339 -1.16 11.84 -23.68
N TYR A 340 -0.19 11.45 -24.49
CA TYR A 340 -0.47 10.90 -25.82
C TYR A 340 -1.06 9.50 -25.68
N LEU A 341 -2.17 9.28 -26.36
CA LEU A 341 -2.89 8.02 -26.44
C LEU A 341 -2.88 7.56 -27.90
N LEU A 342 -2.87 6.26 -28.14
CA LEU A 342 -3.00 5.74 -29.51
C LEU A 342 -3.66 4.38 -29.47
N ASP A 343 -4.81 4.27 -30.12
CA ASP A 343 -5.53 3.03 -30.32
C ASP A 343 -5.42 2.59 -31.78
N ALA A 344 -5.06 1.33 -31.99
CA ALA A 344 -4.99 0.73 -33.32
C ALA A 344 -5.58 -0.69 -33.29
N THR A 345 -6.46 -0.99 -34.23
CA THR A 345 -6.91 -2.37 -34.48
C THR A 345 -6.07 -2.95 -35.61
N ASP A 346 -5.29 -3.98 -35.29
CA ASP A 346 -4.29 -4.51 -36.20
C ASP A 346 -4.85 -5.64 -37.08
N ILE A 347 -5.73 -6.48 -36.53
CA ILE A 347 -6.40 -7.56 -37.26
C ILE A 347 -7.80 -7.83 -36.71
N THR A 348 -8.74 -8.10 -37.61
CA THR A 348 -10.13 -8.49 -37.29
C THR A 348 -10.52 -9.73 -38.08
N ILE A 349 -11.24 -10.65 -37.41
CA ILE A 349 -11.79 -11.89 -37.96
C ILE A 349 -13.30 -11.88 -37.75
N GLY A 350 -14.05 -12.09 -38.83
CA GLY A 350 -15.50 -11.95 -38.83
C GLY A 350 -15.96 -10.50 -39.03
N SER A 351 -17.18 -10.35 -39.53
CA SER A 351 -17.80 -9.05 -39.82
C SER A 351 -18.66 -8.51 -38.66
N ALA A 352 -18.91 -9.33 -37.64
CA ALA A 352 -19.66 -8.94 -36.45
C ALA A 352 -18.71 -8.38 -35.37
N GLY A 353 -19.25 -7.57 -34.45
CA GLY A 353 -18.51 -7.09 -33.29
C GLY A 353 -18.13 -8.21 -32.31
N PHE A 354 -17.20 -7.92 -31.40
CA PHE A 354 -16.90 -8.80 -30.28
C PHE A 354 -18.19 -9.08 -29.47
N PRO A 355 -18.49 -10.33 -29.06
CA PRO A 355 -17.64 -11.52 -29.17
C PRO A 355 -17.88 -12.42 -30.39
N TYR A 356 -18.77 -12.02 -31.29
CA TYR A 356 -19.09 -12.79 -32.50
C TYR A 356 -17.94 -12.73 -33.50
N GLY A 357 -17.35 -11.56 -33.72
CA GLY A 357 -16.02 -11.42 -34.32
C GLY A 357 -14.92 -11.37 -33.26
N LEU A 358 -13.67 -11.51 -33.70
CA LEU A 358 -12.50 -11.30 -32.85
C LEU A 358 -11.61 -10.24 -33.49
N SER A 359 -11.12 -9.29 -32.70
CA SER A 359 -10.11 -8.34 -33.13
C SER A 359 -8.95 -8.33 -32.16
N PHE A 360 -7.75 -8.08 -32.66
CA PHE A 360 -6.61 -7.70 -31.83
C PHE A 360 -6.38 -6.20 -32.01
N SER A 361 -6.47 -5.49 -30.89
CA SER A 361 -6.28 -4.04 -30.85
C SER A 361 -5.27 -3.72 -29.76
N ARG A 362 -4.39 -2.77 -30.05
CA ARG A 362 -3.35 -2.30 -29.15
C ARG A 362 -3.56 -0.84 -28.80
N THR A 363 -3.18 -0.49 -27.59
CA THR A 363 -3.32 0.85 -27.03
C THR A 363 -1.99 1.27 -26.45
N TYR A 364 -1.58 2.51 -26.74
CA TYR A 364 -0.42 3.15 -26.14
C TYR A 364 -0.85 4.29 -25.23
N ASN A 365 -0.12 4.50 -24.14
CA ASN A 365 -0.29 5.63 -23.25
C ASN A 365 1.05 6.17 -22.75
N SER A 366 1.38 7.42 -23.11
CA SER A 366 2.66 8.05 -22.72
C SER A 366 2.79 8.29 -21.21
N ALA A 367 1.69 8.41 -20.47
CA ALA A 367 1.74 8.48 -19.01
C ALA A 367 2.24 7.15 -18.41
N MET A 368 1.95 6.04 -19.08
CA MET A 368 2.33 4.68 -18.70
C MET A 368 3.62 4.20 -19.37
N ARG A 369 4.45 5.11 -19.89
CA ARG A 369 5.74 4.84 -20.55
C ARG A 369 6.71 3.92 -19.80
N ASN A 370 6.58 3.78 -18.48
CA ASN A 370 7.43 2.93 -17.66
C ASN A 370 6.76 1.59 -17.30
N GLN A 371 5.53 1.35 -17.76
CA GLN A 371 4.82 0.10 -17.51
C GLN A 371 5.07 -0.88 -18.64
N TRP A 372 5.51 -2.08 -18.28
CA TRP A 372 5.70 -3.18 -19.22
C TRP A 372 4.38 -3.74 -19.73
N GLY A 373 4.37 -4.07 -21.02
CA GLY A 373 3.35 -4.91 -21.63
C GLY A 373 3.93 -5.84 -22.70
N PRO A 374 3.13 -6.77 -23.25
CA PRO A 374 3.56 -7.73 -24.26
C PRO A 374 4.12 -7.10 -25.53
N LEU A 375 3.73 -5.87 -25.83
CA LEU A 375 4.16 -5.10 -27.00
C LEU A 375 5.27 -4.08 -26.65
N GLY A 376 5.80 -4.11 -25.43
CA GLY A 376 6.78 -3.15 -24.95
C GLY A 376 6.21 -2.13 -23.96
N LEU A 377 7.07 -1.19 -23.58
CA LEU A 377 6.79 -0.14 -22.61
C LEU A 377 5.66 0.79 -23.07
N GLY A 378 4.71 1.06 -22.19
CA GLY A 378 3.56 1.92 -22.46
C GLY A 378 2.52 1.34 -23.42
N TRP A 379 2.65 0.07 -23.83
CA TRP A 379 1.70 -0.62 -24.71
C TRP A 379 0.89 -1.70 -24.00
N ARG A 380 -0.40 -1.78 -24.30
CA ARG A 380 -1.33 -2.84 -23.87
C ARG A 380 -2.13 -3.35 -25.09
N HIS A 381 -2.87 -4.45 -24.92
CA HIS A 381 -3.83 -4.93 -25.92
C HIS A 381 -5.18 -5.30 -25.29
N ASN A 382 -6.24 -5.31 -26.10
CA ASN A 382 -7.63 -5.50 -25.67
C ASN A 382 -7.91 -6.84 -24.97
N HIS A 383 -7.10 -7.88 -25.23
CA HIS A 383 -7.18 -9.18 -24.54
C HIS A 383 -6.38 -9.29 -23.24
N MET A 384 -5.80 -8.19 -22.74
CA MET A 384 -5.11 -8.17 -21.43
C MET A 384 -6.13 -8.00 -20.31
N VAL A 385 -6.69 -9.11 -19.83
CA VAL A 385 -7.65 -9.13 -18.73
C VAL A 385 -7.15 -10.05 -17.61
N ASN A 386 -7.07 -9.50 -16.39
CA ASN A 386 -6.58 -10.22 -15.21
C ASN A 386 -7.33 -9.78 -13.94
N ALA A 387 -7.27 -10.63 -12.93
CA ALA A 387 -7.70 -10.37 -11.57
C ALA A 387 -6.50 -10.61 -10.63
N GLY A 388 -6.08 -9.57 -9.91
CA GLY A 388 -5.01 -9.63 -8.91
C GLY A 388 -5.56 -9.48 -7.50
N ILE A 389 -5.02 -10.22 -6.53
CA ILE A 389 -5.28 -10.02 -5.11
C ILE A 389 -4.23 -9.07 -4.57
N ASP A 390 -4.67 -8.02 -3.87
CA ASP A 390 -3.80 -7.03 -3.23
C ASP A 390 -4.25 -6.76 -1.78
N THR A 391 -3.34 -6.17 -1.00
CA THR A 391 -3.61 -5.67 0.35
C THR A 391 -3.68 -4.14 0.32
N ILE A 392 -4.82 -3.58 0.69
CA ILE A 392 -5.04 -2.13 0.81
C ILE A 392 -5.82 -1.86 2.10
N GLY A 393 -5.11 -1.52 3.17
CA GLY A 393 -5.67 -1.32 4.50
C GLY A 393 -6.79 -0.27 4.52
N LEU A 394 -6.57 0.90 3.92
CA LEU A 394 -7.59 1.95 3.87
C LEU A 394 -8.87 1.54 3.12
N ALA A 395 -8.76 0.73 2.07
CA ALA A 395 -9.92 0.20 1.36
C ALA A 395 -10.74 -0.73 2.28
N GLY A 396 -10.07 -1.60 3.04
CA GLY A 396 -10.69 -2.46 4.06
C GLY A 396 -11.27 -1.67 5.24
N MET A 397 -10.72 -0.49 5.53
CA MET A 397 -11.26 0.46 6.50
C MET A 397 -12.46 1.27 5.98
N GLY A 398 -12.91 0.99 4.75
CA GLY A 398 -14.08 1.63 4.16
C GLY A 398 -13.83 3.01 3.56
N GLU A 399 -12.63 3.27 3.04
CA GLU A 399 -12.33 4.50 2.29
C GLU A 399 -13.28 4.69 1.09
N GLN A 400 -13.65 3.60 0.41
CA GLN A 400 -14.35 3.65 -0.87
C GLN A 400 -15.86 3.38 -0.76
N THR A 401 -16.31 2.64 0.26
CA THR A 401 -17.73 2.28 0.43
C THR A 401 -18.15 2.29 1.89
N THR A 402 -19.41 2.68 2.14
CA THR A 402 -20.00 2.67 3.48
C THR A 402 -20.15 1.25 4.04
N ILE A 403 -20.48 0.28 3.19
CA ILE A 403 -20.59 -1.13 3.60
C ILE A 403 -19.22 -1.71 3.97
N GLY A 404 -18.15 -1.33 3.27
CA GLY A 404 -16.78 -1.70 3.64
C GLY A 404 -16.35 -1.13 4.99
N ALA A 405 -16.86 0.04 5.38
CA ALA A 405 -16.56 0.65 6.68
C ALA A 405 -17.22 -0.06 7.86
N ALA A 406 -18.27 -0.86 7.63
CA ALA A 406 -19.10 -1.41 8.71
C ALA A 406 -18.30 -2.28 9.69
N GLY A 407 -17.43 -3.17 9.19
CA GLY A 407 -16.59 -4.02 10.02
C GLY A 407 -15.64 -3.21 10.91
N THR A 408 -15.01 -2.17 10.35
CA THR A 408 -14.08 -1.30 11.07
C THR A 408 -14.79 -0.49 12.16
N ILE A 409 -15.99 0.05 11.87
CA ILE A 409 -16.76 0.82 12.84
C ILE A 409 -17.21 -0.05 14.01
N VAL A 410 -17.71 -1.27 13.70
CA VAL A 410 -18.16 -2.21 14.73
C VAL A 410 -16.98 -2.66 15.60
N GLU A 411 -15.85 -3.00 14.99
CA GLU A 411 -14.67 -3.40 15.74
C GLU A 411 -14.14 -2.27 16.62
N ALA A 412 -14.00 -1.05 16.09
CA ALA A 412 -13.54 0.10 16.86
C ALA A 412 -14.48 0.41 18.04
N PHE A 413 -15.80 0.29 17.83
CA PHE A 413 -16.80 0.47 18.89
C PHE A 413 -16.64 -0.56 20.01
N VAL A 414 -16.57 -1.84 19.67
CA VAL A 414 -16.46 -2.90 20.68
C VAL A 414 -15.10 -2.86 21.38
N ALA A 415 -14.01 -2.60 20.64
CA ALA A 415 -12.68 -2.41 21.20
C ALA A 415 -12.70 -1.29 22.24
N TYR A 416 -13.28 -0.13 21.91
CA TYR A 416 -13.46 0.98 22.86
C TYR A 416 -14.35 0.60 24.05
N ASP A 417 -15.53 0.00 23.81
CA ASP A 417 -16.49 -0.37 24.85
C ASP A 417 -15.87 -1.31 25.91
N LEU A 418 -15.09 -2.30 25.47
CA LEU A 418 -14.37 -3.21 26.37
C LEU A 418 -13.37 -2.46 27.27
N GLN A 419 -12.75 -1.39 26.78
CA GLN A 419 -11.78 -0.58 27.52
C GLN A 419 -12.43 0.46 28.45
N THR A 420 -13.75 0.65 28.39
CA THR A 420 -14.47 1.53 29.34
C THR A 420 -14.61 0.93 30.74
N ASP A 421 -14.38 -0.38 30.89
CA ASP A 421 -14.41 -1.03 32.20
C ASP A 421 -13.17 -0.67 33.02
N LEU A 422 -13.37 0.22 34.01
CA LEU A 422 -12.32 0.72 34.88
C LEU A 422 -11.70 -0.35 35.80
N ALA A 423 -12.37 -1.50 35.99
CA ALA A 423 -11.78 -2.63 36.68
C ALA A 423 -10.69 -3.33 35.84
N LYS A 424 -10.62 -3.01 34.53
CA LYS A 424 -9.64 -3.51 33.57
C LYS A 424 -9.51 -5.03 33.62
N PRO A 425 -10.61 -5.79 33.54
CA PRO A 425 -10.54 -7.24 33.68
C PRO A 425 -9.70 -7.81 32.52
N PHE A 426 -8.84 -8.79 32.84
CA PHE A 426 -7.80 -9.28 31.91
C PHE A 426 -8.38 -9.87 30.61
N ASP A 427 -9.48 -10.59 30.76
CA ASP A 427 -10.23 -11.20 29.68
C ASP A 427 -10.70 -10.18 28.64
N LYS A 428 -11.15 -8.99 29.06
CA LYS A 428 -11.50 -7.91 28.12
C LYS A 428 -10.30 -7.40 27.34
N TYR A 429 -9.14 -7.23 27.98
CA TYR A 429 -7.90 -6.84 27.28
C TYR A 429 -7.48 -7.87 26.23
N ILE A 430 -7.46 -9.16 26.59
CA ILE A 430 -7.12 -10.22 25.63
C ILE A 430 -8.18 -10.32 24.53
N THR A 431 -9.46 -10.14 24.86
CA THR A 431 -10.53 -10.09 23.86
C THR A 431 -10.31 -8.95 22.87
N THR A 432 -9.94 -7.74 23.33
CA THR A 432 -9.57 -6.63 22.42
C THR A 432 -8.38 -7.00 21.54
N ALA A 433 -7.35 -7.66 22.05
CA ALA A 433 -6.23 -8.10 21.21
C ALA A 433 -6.66 -9.07 20.11
N LEU A 434 -7.53 -10.04 20.42
CA LEU A 434 -8.06 -10.98 19.43
C LEU A 434 -8.98 -10.30 18.41
N MET A 435 -9.75 -9.29 18.83
CA MET A 435 -10.56 -8.48 17.92
C MET A 435 -9.72 -7.65 16.97
N ASN A 436 -8.64 -7.04 17.48
CA ASN A 436 -7.68 -6.32 16.66
C ASN A 436 -7.00 -7.27 15.66
N GLN A 437 -6.76 -8.53 16.04
CA GLN A 437 -6.27 -9.55 15.11
C GLN A 437 -7.28 -9.81 13.99
N TRP A 438 -8.54 -10.08 14.35
CA TRP A 438 -9.62 -10.23 13.37
C TRP A 438 -9.72 -9.02 12.44
N PHE A 439 -9.56 -7.80 12.96
CA PHE A 439 -9.56 -6.59 12.17
C PHE A 439 -8.45 -6.58 11.12
N ILE A 440 -7.19 -6.84 11.50
CA ILE A 440 -6.08 -6.83 10.55
C ILE A 440 -6.14 -8.00 9.55
N ASP A 441 -6.72 -9.13 9.93
CA ASP A 441 -6.98 -10.23 8.99
C ASP A 441 -7.95 -9.81 7.88
N ASN A 442 -8.93 -8.94 8.20
CA ASN A 442 -9.84 -8.34 7.22
C ASN A 442 -9.21 -7.20 6.40
N LEU A 443 -8.07 -6.67 6.83
CA LEU A 443 -7.30 -5.69 6.07
C LEU A 443 -6.25 -6.35 5.15
N SER A 444 -5.91 -7.61 5.38
CA SER A 444 -4.94 -8.39 4.59
C SER A 444 -5.59 -9.10 3.40
N HIS A 445 -4.94 -9.09 2.23
CA HIS A 445 -5.44 -9.72 0.98
C HIS A 445 -6.91 -9.38 0.71
N ASN A 446 -7.26 -8.13 1.01
CA ASN A 446 -8.63 -7.67 1.17
C ASN A 446 -9.18 -7.01 -0.09
N THR A 447 -8.38 -6.94 -1.16
CA THR A 447 -8.83 -6.37 -2.42
C THR A 447 -8.56 -7.30 -3.59
N VAL A 448 -9.44 -7.24 -4.59
CA VAL A 448 -9.25 -7.89 -5.89
C VAL A 448 -9.37 -6.84 -6.97
N THR A 449 -8.30 -6.62 -7.71
CA THR A 449 -8.28 -5.67 -8.83
C THR A 449 -8.45 -6.42 -10.14
N ILE A 450 -9.53 -6.13 -10.85
CA ILE A 450 -9.73 -6.56 -12.23
C ILE A 450 -9.12 -5.51 -13.15
N GLY A 451 -8.06 -5.88 -13.87
CA GLY A 451 -7.43 -5.04 -14.87
C GLY A 451 -7.89 -5.40 -16.28
N THR A 452 -8.24 -4.39 -17.08
CA THR A 452 -8.58 -4.51 -18.51
C THR A 452 -7.77 -3.49 -19.31
N GLY A 453 -6.64 -3.92 -19.89
CA GLY A 453 -5.72 -3.01 -20.58
C GLY A 453 -5.11 -1.98 -19.64
N PHE A 454 -5.54 -0.72 -19.74
CA PHE A 454 -5.14 0.38 -18.85
C PHE A 454 -6.17 0.69 -17.77
N ASP A 455 -7.39 0.18 -17.91
CA ASP A 455 -8.44 0.39 -16.94
C ASP A 455 -8.38 -0.68 -15.86
N SER A 456 -8.87 -0.34 -14.67
CA SER A 456 -8.99 -1.30 -13.58
C SER A 456 -10.14 -0.97 -12.67
N GLN A 457 -10.61 -1.99 -11.97
CA GLN A 457 -11.64 -1.90 -10.94
C GLN A 457 -11.22 -2.73 -9.75
N THR A 458 -11.20 -2.12 -8.58
CA THR A 458 -10.82 -2.79 -7.34
C THR A 458 -12.07 -3.12 -6.54
N PHE A 459 -12.22 -4.38 -6.15
CA PHE A 459 -13.27 -4.86 -5.27
C PHE A 459 -12.70 -5.02 -3.86
N VAL A 460 -13.48 -4.67 -2.85
CA VAL A 460 -13.07 -4.81 -1.44
C VAL A 460 -13.79 -6.01 -0.82
N LYS A 461 -13.03 -6.94 -0.26
CA LYS A 461 -13.54 -8.11 0.45
C LYS A 461 -14.22 -7.65 1.74
N LEU A 462 -15.45 -8.12 1.95
CA LEU A 462 -16.22 -7.91 3.17
C LEU A 462 -15.97 -9.08 4.14
N PRO A 463 -16.23 -8.90 5.46
CA PRO A 463 -15.99 -9.95 6.45
C PRO A 463 -16.78 -11.26 6.22
N ASP A 464 -17.89 -11.21 5.47
CA ASP A 464 -18.67 -12.39 5.09
C ASP A 464 -18.06 -13.15 3.88
N GLY A 465 -16.93 -12.66 3.35
CA GLY A 465 -16.23 -13.22 2.18
C GLY A 465 -16.76 -12.74 0.83
N THR A 466 -17.82 -11.92 0.81
CA THR A 466 -18.31 -11.28 -0.43
C THR A 466 -17.46 -10.07 -0.80
N TYR A 467 -17.71 -9.49 -1.98
CA TYR A 467 -16.92 -8.39 -2.52
C TYR A 467 -17.79 -7.17 -2.79
N ALA A 468 -17.48 -6.08 -2.11
CA ALA A 468 -18.07 -4.77 -2.39
C ALA A 468 -17.42 -4.15 -3.63
N ASN A 469 -18.25 -3.69 -4.54
CA ASN A 469 -17.83 -2.95 -5.72
C ASN A 469 -17.92 -1.44 -5.44
N PRO A 470 -16.80 -0.70 -5.43
CA PRO A 470 -16.81 0.74 -5.25
C PRO A 470 -17.20 1.50 -6.53
N ALA A 471 -17.25 0.84 -7.70
CA ALA A 471 -17.61 1.48 -8.96
C ALA A 471 -19.13 1.48 -9.20
N LEU A 472 -19.58 2.46 -10.00
CA LEU A 472 -20.99 2.66 -10.36
C LEU A 472 -21.53 1.64 -11.39
N ASP A 473 -20.71 0.69 -11.85
CA ASP A 473 -21.10 -0.26 -12.91
C ASP A 473 -21.97 -1.43 -12.40
N ALA A 474 -22.25 -1.49 -11.09
CA ALA A 474 -23.06 -2.51 -10.42
C ALA A 474 -22.67 -3.97 -10.71
N GLY A 475 -21.45 -4.20 -11.21
CA GLY A 475 -20.90 -5.54 -11.40
C GLY A 475 -20.64 -6.25 -10.08
N THR A 476 -20.61 -7.57 -10.11
CA THR A 476 -20.37 -8.43 -8.93
C THR A 476 -19.13 -9.30 -9.15
N LEU A 477 -18.39 -9.53 -8.07
CA LEU A 477 -17.26 -10.47 -8.06
C LEU A 477 -17.55 -11.60 -7.08
N THR A 478 -17.31 -12.83 -7.52
CA THR A 478 -17.48 -14.04 -6.70
C THR A 478 -16.21 -14.87 -6.74
N LEU A 479 -15.95 -15.57 -5.63
CA LEU A 479 -14.86 -16.52 -5.49
C LEU A 479 -15.44 -17.90 -5.20
N ALA A 480 -15.27 -18.85 -6.12
CA ALA A 480 -15.74 -20.22 -5.95
C ALA A 480 -14.63 -21.20 -6.33
N ALA A 481 -14.36 -22.17 -5.44
CA ALA A 481 -13.27 -23.14 -5.63
C ALA A 481 -11.90 -22.50 -5.96
N GLY A 482 -11.61 -21.33 -5.37
CA GLY A 482 -10.36 -20.60 -5.60
C GLY A 482 -10.29 -19.83 -6.93
N LEU A 483 -11.39 -19.76 -7.69
CA LEU A 483 -11.45 -19.07 -8.98
C LEU A 483 -12.38 -17.87 -8.90
N PHE A 484 -11.95 -16.74 -9.48
CA PHE A 484 -12.76 -15.54 -9.56
C PHE A 484 -13.69 -15.58 -10.78
N THR A 485 -14.91 -15.08 -10.57
CA THR A 485 -15.83 -14.73 -11.65
C THR A 485 -16.38 -13.33 -11.41
N TYR A 486 -16.15 -12.44 -12.38
CA TYR A 486 -16.83 -11.15 -12.46
C TYR A 486 -18.06 -11.27 -13.35
N THR A 487 -19.17 -10.69 -12.93
CA THR A 487 -20.39 -10.54 -13.73
C THR A 487 -20.73 -9.07 -13.83
N SER A 488 -20.70 -8.51 -15.04
CA SER A 488 -21.11 -7.13 -15.28
C SER A 488 -22.62 -6.95 -15.06
N LEU A 489 -23.08 -5.70 -14.93
CA LEU A 489 -24.51 -5.38 -14.89
C LEU A 489 -25.27 -5.87 -16.14
N THR A 490 -24.60 -5.91 -17.29
CA THR A 490 -25.17 -6.40 -18.56
C THR A 490 -25.19 -7.92 -18.65
N GLY A 491 -24.62 -8.65 -17.68
CA GLY A 491 -24.61 -10.12 -17.62
C GLY A 491 -23.41 -10.78 -18.29
N VAL A 492 -22.42 -10.00 -18.77
CA VAL A 492 -21.15 -10.54 -19.29
C VAL A 492 -20.37 -11.13 -18.12
N LYS A 493 -19.91 -12.38 -18.29
CA LYS A 493 -19.12 -13.07 -17.26
C LYS A 493 -17.67 -13.19 -17.68
N LEU A 494 -16.75 -12.79 -16.81
CA LEU A 494 -15.32 -13.02 -16.93
C LEU A 494 -14.92 -14.06 -15.89
N ASN A 495 -14.49 -15.24 -16.34
CA ASN A 495 -14.00 -16.30 -15.47
C ASN A 495 -12.48 -16.31 -15.52
N PHE A 496 -11.84 -16.31 -14.37
CA PHE A 496 -10.38 -16.28 -14.23
C PHE A 496 -9.84 -17.65 -13.83
N ASN A 497 -8.63 -17.97 -14.27
CA ASN A 497 -7.91 -19.16 -13.84
C ASN A 497 -7.21 -18.92 -12.48
N SER A 498 -6.53 -19.94 -11.95
CA SER A 498 -5.82 -19.88 -10.67
C SER A 498 -4.63 -18.91 -10.64
N TYR A 499 -4.17 -18.44 -11.80
CA TYR A 499 -3.14 -17.41 -11.93
C TYR A 499 -3.72 -16.00 -12.05
N GLY A 500 -5.05 -15.87 -11.98
CA GLY A 500 -5.74 -14.58 -12.14
C GLY A 500 -5.83 -14.13 -13.59
N HIS A 501 -5.43 -14.93 -14.58
CA HIS A 501 -5.63 -14.57 -15.98
C HIS A 501 -7.03 -14.95 -16.45
N ILE A 502 -7.63 -14.19 -17.37
CA ILE A 502 -8.93 -14.54 -17.95
C ILE A 502 -8.86 -15.92 -18.62
N ALA A 503 -9.74 -16.83 -18.25
CA ALA A 503 -9.88 -18.15 -18.89
C ALA A 503 -10.97 -18.11 -19.96
N THR A 504 -12.11 -17.50 -19.63
CA THR A 504 -13.23 -17.36 -20.56
C THR A 504 -13.98 -16.06 -20.34
N MET A 505 -14.52 -15.49 -21.42
CA MET A 505 -15.60 -14.52 -21.36
C MET A 505 -16.89 -15.18 -21.89
N VAL A 506 -18.00 -15.02 -21.18
CA VAL A 506 -19.32 -15.51 -21.61
C VAL A 506 -20.27 -14.33 -21.78
N ASP A 507 -20.75 -14.15 -23.01
CA ASP A 507 -21.76 -13.16 -23.36
C ASP A 507 -23.15 -13.58 -22.83
N PRO A 508 -24.07 -12.64 -22.51
CA PRO A 508 -25.44 -12.96 -22.14
C PRO A 508 -26.19 -13.83 -23.16
N ALA A 509 -25.84 -13.75 -24.44
CA ALA A 509 -26.40 -14.61 -25.49
C ALA A 509 -25.79 -16.02 -25.53
N GLY A 510 -24.85 -16.34 -24.62
CA GLY A 510 -24.20 -17.65 -24.49
C GLY A 510 -22.94 -17.84 -25.34
N VAL A 511 -22.54 -16.85 -26.15
CA VAL A 511 -21.28 -16.92 -26.90
C VAL A 511 -20.10 -16.89 -25.93
N THR A 512 -19.27 -17.91 -25.99
CA THR A 512 -18.07 -18.03 -25.15
C THR A 512 -16.82 -17.73 -25.95
N VAL A 513 -15.96 -16.86 -25.40
CA VAL A 513 -14.60 -16.62 -25.85
C VAL A 513 -13.65 -17.31 -24.87
N THR A 514 -12.75 -18.14 -25.38
CA THR A 514 -11.78 -18.92 -24.60
C THR A 514 -10.39 -18.36 -24.83
N TYR A 515 -9.64 -18.23 -23.74
CA TYR A 515 -8.28 -17.72 -23.69
C TYR A 515 -7.36 -18.84 -23.21
N THR A 516 -6.30 -19.13 -23.97
CA THR A 516 -5.30 -20.13 -23.57
C THR A 516 -3.95 -19.48 -23.38
N TYR A 517 -3.12 -20.09 -22.54
CA TYR A 517 -1.80 -19.58 -22.19
C TYR A 517 -0.72 -20.60 -22.53
N ASP A 518 0.48 -20.12 -22.83
CA ASP A 518 1.66 -20.97 -22.96
C ASP A 518 2.24 -21.37 -21.59
N SER A 519 3.32 -22.17 -21.59
CA SER A 519 3.98 -22.62 -20.37
C SER A 519 4.63 -21.51 -19.55
N MET A 520 4.77 -20.30 -20.12
CA MET A 520 5.25 -19.10 -19.45
C MET A 520 4.10 -18.19 -18.99
N ALA A 521 2.86 -18.72 -18.99
CA ALA A 521 1.64 -18.00 -18.64
C ALA A 521 1.34 -16.77 -19.53
N ARG A 522 1.81 -16.76 -20.78
CA ARG A 522 1.50 -15.70 -21.75
C ARG A 522 0.34 -16.11 -22.66
N LEU A 523 -0.51 -15.17 -23.02
CA LEU A 523 -1.72 -15.44 -23.82
C LEU A 523 -1.33 -15.99 -25.20
N SER A 524 -1.65 -17.24 -25.50
CA SER A 524 -1.27 -17.93 -26.73
C SER A 524 -2.40 -17.96 -27.76
N THR A 525 -3.65 -18.12 -27.34
CA THR A 525 -4.80 -18.10 -28.26
C THR A 525 -6.01 -17.39 -27.66
N VAL A 526 -6.79 -16.77 -28.54
CA VAL A 526 -8.13 -16.27 -28.26
C VAL A 526 -9.07 -16.86 -29.30
N SER A 527 -10.03 -17.65 -28.87
CA SER A 527 -10.98 -18.30 -29.77
C SER A 527 -12.41 -18.08 -29.30
N ASN A 528 -13.38 -18.11 -30.21
CA ASN A 528 -14.79 -18.07 -29.82
C ASN A 528 -15.54 -19.32 -30.28
N GLY A 529 -16.72 -19.56 -29.68
CA GLY A 529 -17.58 -20.70 -30.00
C GLY A 529 -18.12 -20.76 -31.44
N LEU A 530 -17.71 -19.81 -32.30
CA LEU A 530 -18.10 -19.72 -33.71
C LEU A 530 -16.94 -20.09 -34.66
N GLY A 531 -15.86 -20.67 -34.14
CA GLY A 531 -14.72 -21.17 -34.92
C GLY A 531 -13.72 -20.10 -35.36
N ARG A 532 -13.75 -18.90 -34.79
CA ARG A 532 -12.73 -17.86 -35.03
C ARG A 532 -11.61 -18.02 -34.01
N THR A 533 -10.36 -17.82 -34.43
CA THR A 533 -9.20 -17.94 -33.55
C THR A 533 -8.11 -16.94 -33.93
N LEU A 534 -7.61 -16.22 -32.94
CA LEU A 534 -6.37 -15.46 -33.00
C LEU A 534 -5.28 -16.26 -32.29
N THR A 535 -4.12 -16.41 -32.94
CA THR A 535 -2.92 -17.00 -32.36
C THR A 535 -1.89 -15.92 -32.12
N LEU A 536 -1.35 -15.87 -30.90
CA LEU A 536 -0.33 -14.92 -30.46
C LEU A 536 0.99 -15.68 -30.29
N THR A 537 2.04 -15.17 -30.91
CA THR A 537 3.39 -15.77 -30.85
C THR A 537 4.36 -14.79 -30.24
N TYR A 538 5.23 -15.28 -29.36
CA TYR A 538 6.24 -14.48 -28.67
C TYR A 538 7.65 -14.80 -29.14
N GLY A 539 8.49 -13.78 -29.22
CA GLY A 539 9.91 -13.91 -29.53
C GLY A 539 10.76 -14.35 -28.33
N ALA A 540 12.06 -14.56 -28.58
CA ALA A 540 13.03 -14.95 -27.54
C ALA A 540 13.24 -13.88 -26.45
N ASN A 541 12.90 -12.62 -26.75
CA ASN A 541 12.92 -11.49 -25.82
C ASN A 541 11.63 -11.40 -24.96
N ASN A 542 10.76 -12.41 -25.03
CA ASN A 542 9.47 -12.48 -24.34
C ASN A 542 8.42 -11.44 -24.75
N PHE A 543 8.66 -10.65 -25.81
CA PHE A 543 7.64 -9.77 -26.39
C PHE A 543 6.83 -10.50 -27.45
N LEU A 544 5.60 -10.03 -27.65
CA LEU A 544 4.72 -10.48 -28.71
C LEU A 544 5.38 -10.15 -30.06
N SER A 545 5.64 -11.16 -30.87
CA SER A 545 6.27 -11.02 -32.19
C SER A 545 5.25 -11.06 -33.32
N SER A 546 4.12 -11.75 -33.14
CA SER A 546 3.05 -11.76 -34.15
C SER A 546 1.68 -12.14 -33.61
N VAL A 547 0.64 -11.68 -34.32
CA VAL A 547 -0.74 -12.15 -34.16
C VAL A 547 -1.25 -12.64 -35.51
N SER A 548 -1.83 -13.83 -35.59
CA SER A 548 -2.36 -14.43 -36.83
C SER A 548 -3.77 -14.96 -36.67
N ASP A 549 -4.53 -14.98 -37.76
CA ASP A 549 -5.86 -15.59 -37.82
C ASP A 549 -5.88 -17.03 -38.36
N GLY A 550 -4.70 -17.60 -38.65
CA GLY A 550 -4.58 -18.96 -39.18
C GLY A 550 -4.98 -19.12 -40.65
N THR A 551 -5.37 -18.05 -41.36
CA THR A 551 -5.75 -18.09 -42.79
C THR A 551 -4.68 -17.52 -43.72
N GLY A 552 -3.47 -17.31 -43.18
CA GLY A 552 -2.35 -16.68 -43.87
C GLY A 552 -2.24 -15.17 -43.66
N ARG A 553 -3.17 -14.55 -42.92
CA ARG A 553 -3.02 -13.17 -42.44
C ARG A 553 -2.30 -13.15 -41.09
N SER A 554 -1.32 -12.27 -40.97
CA SER A 554 -0.60 -12.04 -39.72
C SER A 554 -0.14 -10.60 -39.61
N VAL A 555 -0.06 -10.09 -38.38
CA VAL A 555 0.57 -8.82 -38.04
C VAL A 555 1.86 -9.13 -37.29
N GLY A 556 2.96 -8.49 -37.66
CA GLY A 556 4.27 -8.62 -37.02
C GLY A 556 4.63 -7.41 -36.17
N TYR A 557 5.39 -7.64 -35.10
CA TYR A 557 5.83 -6.60 -34.15
C TYR A 557 7.33 -6.70 -33.90
N THR A 558 8.01 -5.55 -33.94
CA THR A 558 9.45 -5.44 -33.63
C THR A 558 9.65 -4.51 -32.44
N ILE A 559 10.24 -5.04 -31.37
CA ILE A 559 10.55 -4.32 -30.14
C ILE A 559 12.09 -4.17 -30.04
N ASP A 560 12.56 -2.96 -29.71
CA ASP A 560 13.99 -2.67 -29.54
C ASP A 560 14.56 -3.20 -28.21
N SER A 561 15.88 -3.05 -28.00
CA SER A 561 16.54 -3.49 -26.75
C SER A 561 16.13 -2.70 -25.51
N ASN A 562 15.52 -1.53 -25.69
CA ASN A 562 15.02 -0.69 -24.61
C ASN A 562 13.55 -1.01 -24.27
N GLY A 563 12.94 -1.97 -24.99
CA GLY A 563 11.56 -2.37 -24.77
C GLY A 563 10.54 -1.51 -25.50
N ASN A 564 10.93 -0.70 -26.49
CA ASN A 564 9.99 0.14 -27.25
C ASN A 564 9.53 -0.57 -28.54
N LEU A 565 8.24 -0.48 -28.86
CA LEU A 565 7.70 -0.98 -30.13
C LEU A 565 8.10 -0.06 -31.28
N VAL A 566 9.01 -0.50 -32.15
CA VAL A 566 9.55 0.31 -33.25
C VAL A 566 8.90 0.05 -34.59
N THR A 567 8.29 -1.12 -34.79
CA THR A 567 7.61 -1.45 -36.05
C THR A 567 6.40 -2.34 -35.86
N VAL A 568 5.32 -2.05 -36.59
CA VAL A 568 4.17 -2.93 -36.80
C VAL A 568 4.01 -3.20 -38.29
N THR A 569 4.07 -4.46 -38.69
CA THR A 569 3.92 -4.91 -40.07
C THR A 569 2.53 -5.51 -40.26
N ASP A 570 1.69 -4.88 -41.08
CA ASP A 570 0.33 -5.36 -41.36
C ASP A 570 0.32 -6.62 -42.26
N PRO A 571 -0.84 -7.25 -42.48
CA PRO A 571 -0.94 -8.45 -43.32
C PRO A 571 -0.55 -8.24 -44.80
N ASN A 572 -0.49 -6.99 -45.26
CA ASN A 572 -0.07 -6.61 -46.61
C ASN A 572 1.42 -6.19 -46.67
N SER A 573 2.19 -6.53 -45.63
CA SER A 573 3.61 -6.19 -45.49
C SER A 573 3.88 -4.67 -45.48
N LYS A 574 2.95 -3.88 -44.94
CA LYS A 574 3.09 -2.42 -44.77
C LYS A 574 3.49 -2.11 -43.33
N ASN A 575 4.49 -1.23 -43.19
CA ASN A 575 5.09 -0.93 -41.89
C ASN A 575 4.63 0.42 -41.33
N TRP A 576 4.14 0.39 -40.11
CA TRP A 576 4.05 1.55 -39.24
C TRP A 576 5.30 1.60 -38.37
N THR A 577 5.90 2.78 -38.18
CA THR A 577 7.10 2.93 -37.34
C THR A 577 6.92 4.01 -36.29
N TYR A 578 7.64 3.85 -35.18
CA TYR A 578 7.55 4.70 -33.99
C TYR A 578 8.94 5.10 -33.53
N GLU A 579 9.09 6.36 -33.12
CA GLU A 579 10.29 6.86 -32.44
C GLU A 579 9.94 7.29 -31.01
N TYR A 580 10.91 7.16 -30.09
CA TYR A 580 10.75 7.45 -28.67
C TYR A 580 11.92 8.29 -28.15
N ASP A 581 11.67 9.08 -27.10
CA ASP A 581 12.72 9.68 -26.29
C ASP A 581 13.11 8.79 -25.10
N VAL A 582 14.03 9.26 -24.26
CA VAL A 582 14.23 8.73 -22.91
C VAL A 582 13.34 9.55 -21.97
N PRO A 583 12.42 8.95 -21.19
CA PRO A 583 12.32 7.54 -20.78
C PRO A 583 11.18 6.75 -21.47
N GLY A 584 11.18 6.63 -22.80
CA GLY A 584 10.25 5.78 -23.55
C GLY A 584 8.95 6.46 -23.97
N ARG A 585 8.93 7.80 -24.16
CA ARG A 585 7.74 8.50 -24.66
C ARG A 585 7.79 8.59 -26.18
N MET A 586 6.72 8.18 -26.86
CA MET A 586 6.61 8.27 -28.31
C MET A 586 6.70 9.73 -28.79
N THR A 587 7.75 10.03 -29.54
CA THR A 587 8.00 11.34 -30.15
C THR A 587 7.49 11.41 -31.58
N LYS A 588 7.50 10.31 -32.34
CA LYS A 588 6.99 10.29 -33.71
C LYS A 588 6.26 9.01 -34.09
N LEU A 589 5.32 9.17 -35.02
CA LEU A 589 4.59 8.09 -35.70
C LEU A 589 4.69 8.27 -37.21
N PHE A 590 5.04 7.21 -37.93
CA PHE A 590 5.04 7.19 -39.39
C PHE A 590 4.07 6.15 -39.92
N LYS A 591 3.35 6.50 -40.99
CA LYS A 591 2.45 5.59 -41.70
C LYS A 591 3.18 4.94 -42.88
N PRO A 592 2.77 3.74 -43.32
CA PRO A 592 3.44 3.06 -44.43
C PRO A 592 3.47 3.87 -45.74
N ALA A 593 2.45 4.68 -45.99
CA ALA A 593 2.36 5.53 -47.18
C ALA A 593 3.36 6.70 -47.18
N ASN A 594 3.92 7.05 -46.02
CA ASN A 594 4.90 8.12 -45.89
C ASN A 594 5.90 7.79 -44.76
N PRO A 595 6.87 6.90 -45.02
CA PRO A 595 7.76 6.37 -43.98
C PRO A 595 8.85 7.35 -43.52
N THR A 596 9.02 8.50 -44.20
CA THR A 596 10.05 9.49 -43.89
C THR A 596 9.49 10.78 -43.28
N VAL A 597 8.18 11.02 -43.37
CA VAL A 597 7.53 12.18 -42.76
C VAL A 597 6.58 11.70 -41.67
N ALA A 598 6.87 12.09 -40.44
CA ALA A 598 6.03 11.75 -39.30
C ALA A 598 4.65 12.38 -39.45
N ILE A 599 3.61 11.59 -39.20
CA ILE A 599 2.22 12.07 -39.16
C ILE A 599 1.83 12.60 -37.78
N VAL A 600 2.66 12.36 -36.76
CA VAL A 600 2.54 12.91 -35.40
C VAL A 600 3.95 13.24 -34.93
N THR A 601 4.16 14.44 -34.34
CA THR A 601 5.42 14.83 -33.70
C THR A 601 5.18 15.41 -32.32
N ASN A 602 5.39 14.61 -31.27
CA ASN A 602 5.15 15.02 -29.91
C ASN A 602 6.39 15.65 -29.27
N THR A 603 6.20 16.76 -28.55
CA THR A 603 7.16 17.25 -27.56
C THR A 603 6.53 17.20 -26.17
N TYR A 604 7.33 16.90 -25.15
CA TYR A 604 6.86 16.73 -23.78
C TYR A 604 7.46 17.78 -22.85
N ASP A 605 6.70 18.19 -21.84
CA ASP A 605 7.21 19.01 -20.74
C ASP A 605 7.95 18.17 -19.69
N SER A 606 8.46 18.82 -18.64
CA SER A 606 9.17 18.17 -17.53
C SER A 606 8.29 17.22 -16.70
N LEU A 607 6.98 17.31 -16.81
CA LEU A 607 6.02 16.42 -16.15
C LEU A 607 5.60 15.26 -17.06
N GLY A 608 6.12 15.18 -18.29
CA GLY A 608 5.80 14.13 -19.25
C GLY A 608 4.45 14.31 -19.95
N ARG A 609 3.90 15.51 -19.93
CA ARG A 609 2.68 15.88 -20.65
C ARG A 609 3.01 16.41 -22.04
N ILE A 610 2.10 16.25 -22.99
CA ILE A 610 2.24 16.85 -24.33
C ILE A 610 2.26 18.36 -24.20
N LYS A 611 3.33 18.96 -24.73
CA LYS A 611 3.53 20.41 -24.83
C LYS A 611 3.11 20.94 -26.19
N GLU A 612 3.56 20.28 -27.27
CA GLU A 612 3.26 20.60 -28.67
C GLU A 612 3.13 19.27 -29.46
N GLN A 613 2.25 19.23 -30.46
CA GLN A 613 2.02 18.10 -31.37
C GLN A 613 1.97 18.54 -32.83
#